data_AF-A0A2E7UTT7-F1
#
_entry.id   AF-A0A2E7UTT7-F1
#
_cell.length_a   1.000
_cell.length_b   1.000
_cell.length_c   1.000
_cell.angle_alpha   90.00
_cell.angle_beta   90.00
_cell.angle_gamma   90.00
#
_symmetry.space_group_name_H-M   'P 1'
#
loop_
_entity.id
_entity.type
_entity.pdbx_description
1 polymer ?
#
loop_
_entity_poly.entity_id
_entity_poly.type
_entity_poly.pdbx_seq_one_letter_code
_entity_poly.pdbx_strand_id
1 'polypeptide(L)'
;MTTPSYSNIQPLVQNIDVRGRTLQVRFVCSVSGHAVDARYTVPRDNSMGSRVSQQMKRNLMWSLQSAVASAIRSTMGHNMAGRVASDMARSAMTGVQQQVNSNTLSSREQNTAVVEAFRTVQGQFVWDAQRNTWISQSAMGEAMSDFERMLAAAPIAHPYDRQVMARMLVEIARGDGRLSSEESTWLTEVITADLGDVQTLAARPPLTAAELGSASAGAVRKSLLVLAWAMALVDEEMADAERTLLGHYSRGLGLPHRDVEACRKASQTYILDQAMDRMFTWGGHDEYARAQLYGLAERIGMPVQEAQEAEARHLRRKSR
;
A
#
# COMPACT_ATOMS: atom_id res chain seq x y z
N MET A 1 12.66 1.70 -3.47
CA MET A 1 12.98 0.46 -2.72
C MET A 1 13.38 0.86 -1.29
N THR A 2 12.78 0.28 -0.27
CA THR A 2 13.10 0.60 1.14
C THR A 2 14.45 -0.01 1.53
N THR A 3 15.33 0.79 2.12
CA THR A 3 16.63 0.30 2.61
C THR A 3 16.42 -0.63 3.81
N PRO A 4 16.98 -1.86 3.81
CA PRO A 4 16.87 -2.76 4.96
C PRO A 4 17.55 -2.15 6.20
N SER A 5 16.89 -2.22 7.34
CA SER A 5 17.37 -1.72 8.63
C SER A 5 17.05 -2.74 9.73
N TYR A 6 17.83 -2.77 10.81
CA TYR A 6 17.61 -3.79 11.83
C TYR A 6 16.18 -3.75 12.39
N SER A 7 15.65 -2.55 12.62
CA SER A 7 14.28 -2.35 13.13
C SER A 7 13.19 -2.94 12.24
N ASN A 8 13.38 -2.97 10.92
CA ASN A 8 12.37 -3.50 10.00
C ASN A 8 12.59 -4.96 9.59
N ILE A 9 13.77 -5.51 9.87
CA ILE A 9 14.10 -6.93 9.66
C ILE A 9 13.88 -7.75 10.92
N GLN A 10 14.04 -7.15 12.11
CA GLN A 10 13.91 -7.83 13.41
C GLN A 10 12.66 -8.73 13.51
N PRO A 11 11.46 -8.32 13.07
CA PRO A 11 10.27 -9.17 13.16
C PRO A 11 10.37 -10.49 12.37
N LEU A 12 11.26 -10.56 11.37
CA LEU A 12 11.50 -11.77 10.58
C LEU A 12 12.51 -12.71 11.22
N VAL A 13 13.29 -12.26 12.20
CA VAL A 13 14.38 -13.06 12.75
C VAL A 13 13.82 -14.10 13.70
N GLN A 14 13.82 -15.36 13.28
CA GLN A 14 13.37 -16.48 14.12
C GLN A 14 14.51 -17.02 14.99
N ASN A 15 15.71 -17.18 14.41
CA ASN A 15 16.85 -17.74 15.11
C ASN A 15 18.15 -17.05 14.66
N ILE A 16 19.06 -16.85 15.61
CA ILE A 16 20.40 -16.30 15.40
C ILE A 16 21.41 -17.27 16.04
N ASP A 17 22.25 -17.91 15.23
CA ASP A 17 23.39 -18.70 15.70
C ASP A 17 24.68 -17.89 15.48
N VAL A 18 25.38 -17.57 16.57
CA VAL A 18 26.61 -16.77 16.55
C VAL A 18 27.81 -17.68 16.82
N ARG A 19 28.69 -17.81 15.82
CA ARG A 19 29.94 -18.58 15.91
C ARG A 19 31.13 -17.67 15.66
N GLY A 20 31.72 -17.16 16.74
CA GLY A 20 32.78 -16.15 16.70
C GLY A 20 32.26 -14.86 16.07
N ARG A 21 32.81 -14.48 14.90
CA ARG A 21 32.37 -13.30 14.12
C ARG A 21 31.45 -13.65 12.95
N THR A 22 31.13 -14.92 12.77
CA THR A 22 30.15 -15.38 11.79
C THR A 22 28.80 -15.52 12.45
N LEU A 23 27.78 -14.98 11.80
CA LEU A 23 26.39 -15.03 12.24
C LEU A 23 25.57 -15.72 11.15
N GLN A 24 24.81 -16.73 11.57
CA GLN A 24 23.80 -17.40 10.74
C GLN A 24 22.43 -17.00 11.27
N VAL A 25 21.57 -16.52 10.39
CA VAL A 25 20.22 -16.05 10.73
C VAL A 25 19.21 -16.79 9.90
N ARG A 26 18.15 -17.27 10.57
CA ARG A 26 16.95 -17.75 9.91
C ARG A 26 15.91 -16.64 9.88
N PHE A 27 15.59 -16.16 8.68
CA PHE A 27 14.49 -15.24 8.46
C PHE A 27 13.23 -16.03 8.14
N VAL A 28 12.14 -15.81 8.88
CA VAL A 28 10.84 -16.39 8.60
C VAL A 28 9.87 -15.29 8.25
N CYS A 29 9.25 -15.39 7.08
CA CYS A 29 8.16 -14.51 6.73
C CYS A 29 6.97 -14.79 7.64
N SER A 30 6.59 -13.79 8.44
CA SER A 30 5.39 -13.81 9.28
C SER A 30 4.10 -13.65 8.46
N VAL A 31 4.05 -14.17 7.23
CA VAL A 31 2.82 -14.22 6.42
C VAL A 31 2.69 -15.58 5.74
N SER A 32 3.78 -16.07 5.15
CA SER A 32 3.81 -17.40 4.52
C SER A 32 4.37 -18.51 5.43
N GLY A 33 5.04 -18.15 6.52
CA GLY A 33 5.90 -19.07 7.27
C GLY A 33 7.14 -19.52 6.48
N HIS A 34 7.41 -18.93 5.30
CA HIS A 34 8.57 -19.28 4.49
C HIS A 34 9.87 -18.89 5.20
N ALA A 35 10.76 -19.86 5.41
CA ALA A 35 12.02 -19.68 6.11
C ALA A 35 13.19 -19.64 5.13
N VAL A 36 14.06 -18.65 5.29
CA VAL A 36 15.27 -18.45 4.48
C VAL A 36 16.46 -18.28 5.41
N ASP A 37 17.47 -19.13 5.25
CA ASP A 37 18.71 -19.05 6.01
C ASP A 37 19.72 -18.15 5.29
N ALA A 38 20.37 -17.26 6.05
CA ALA A 38 21.42 -16.38 5.57
C ALA A 38 22.63 -16.40 6.50
N ARG A 39 23.79 -16.04 5.96
CA ARG A 39 25.05 -16.02 6.71
C ARG A 39 25.83 -14.74 6.41
N TYR A 40 26.41 -14.14 7.43
CA TYR A 40 27.30 -12.99 7.29
C TYR A 40 28.44 -13.01 8.32
N THR A 41 29.59 -12.45 7.95
CA THR A 41 30.77 -12.36 8.83
C THR A 41 31.12 -10.89 9.06
N VAL A 42 31.13 -10.46 10.32
CA VAL A 42 31.14 -9.03 10.70
C VAL A 42 32.55 -8.43 10.66
N PRO A 43 32.77 -7.33 9.92
CA PRO A 43 33.95 -6.46 10.09
C PRO A 43 33.82 -5.59 11.35
N ARG A 44 34.91 -5.27 12.06
CA ARG A 44 34.86 -4.47 13.32
C ARG A 44 34.53 -3.01 13.02
N ASP A 45 33.45 -2.45 13.58
CA ASP A 45 33.23 -0.98 13.55
C ASP A 45 32.19 -0.42 14.56
N ASN A 46 32.38 0.83 15.00
CA ASN A 46 31.74 1.52 16.14
C ASN A 46 31.05 2.87 15.76
N SER A 47 29.77 3.13 16.14
CA SER A 47 29.12 4.50 16.35
C SER A 47 27.57 4.57 16.26
N MET A 48 26.79 4.72 17.36
CA MET A 48 25.31 4.48 17.40
C MET A 48 24.46 5.70 17.77
N GLY A 49 23.19 5.75 17.32
CA GLY A 49 22.04 6.49 17.89
C GLY A 49 21.00 6.88 16.81
N SER A 50 19.68 7.11 17.01
CA SER A 50 18.60 6.79 17.97
C SER A 50 17.24 7.15 17.27
N ARG A 51 16.05 6.82 17.79
CA ARG A 51 14.72 7.32 17.31
C ARG A 51 13.67 7.48 18.41
N VAL A 52 12.65 8.31 18.12
CA VAL A 52 11.45 8.67 18.91
C VAL A 52 10.16 8.49 18.07
N SER A 53 9.01 8.37 18.72
CA SER A 53 7.60 8.29 18.23
C SER A 53 6.68 9.01 19.26
N GLN A 54 5.39 9.33 19.12
CA GLN A 54 4.42 9.77 18.08
C GLN A 54 3.06 9.97 18.83
N GLN A 55 2.07 10.66 18.25
CA GLN A 55 0.64 10.49 18.64
C GLN A 55 -0.34 11.03 17.58
N MET A 56 -1.55 10.42 17.43
CA MET A 56 -2.90 11.08 17.40
C MET A 56 -4.06 10.21 16.84
N LYS A 57 -5.30 10.54 17.25
CA LYS A 57 -6.61 10.05 16.75
C LYS A 57 -7.50 11.23 16.31
N ARG A 58 -7.70 11.40 14.98
CA ARG A 58 -8.86 12.07 14.32
C ARG A 58 -8.92 11.77 12.80
N ASN A 59 -8.22 10.74 12.35
CA ASN A 59 -7.73 10.64 10.97
C ASN A 59 -8.41 9.57 10.11
N LEU A 60 -9.50 8.89 10.52
CA LEU A 60 -9.95 7.68 9.79
C LEU A 60 -10.36 7.97 8.33
N MET A 61 -11.16 9.02 8.09
CA MET A 61 -11.56 9.47 6.75
C MET A 61 -10.35 9.90 5.90
N TRP A 62 -9.56 10.84 6.43
CA TRP A 62 -8.36 11.35 5.75
C TRP A 62 -7.35 10.23 5.44
N SER A 63 -7.27 9.22 6.30
CA SER A 63 -6.41 8.09 6.04
C SER A 63 -7.01 7.15 4.98
N LEU A 64 -8.34 6.97 4.87
CA LEU A 64 -8.95 6.12 3.82
C LEU A 64 -8.69 6.77 2.46
N GLN A 65 -8.95 8.07 2.38
CA GLN A 65 -8.54 8.94 1.28
C GLN A 65 -7.04 8.78 0.95
N SER A 66 -6.17 8.81 1.96
CA SER A 66 -4.72 8.65 1.76
C SER A 66 -4.34 7.25 1.22
N ALA A 67 -5.02 6.20 1.66
CA ALA A 67 -4.79 4.83 1.19
C ALA A 67 -5.26 4.63 -0.25
N VAL A 68 -6.43 5.17 -0.62
CA VAL A 68 -6.92 5.17 -2.00
C VAL A 68 -6.03 6.03 -2.90
N ALA A 69 -5.61 7.21 -2.44
CA ALA A 69 -4.64 8.05 -3.15
C ALA A 69 -3.31 7.34 -3.40
N SER A 70 -2.81 6.62 -2.39
CA SER A 70 -1.59 5.81 -2.53
C SER A 70 -1.75 4.73 -3.58
N ALA A 71 -2.87 3.99 -3.57
CA ALA A 71 -3.20 2.99 -4.58
C ALA A 71 -3.24 3.61 -5.98
N ILE A 72 -3.99 4.70 -6.18
CA ILE A 72 -4.09 5.39 -7.47
C ILE A 72 -2.69 5.82 -7.97
N ARG A 73 -1.90 6.51 -7.13
CA ARG A 73 -0.56 6.97 -7.52
C ARG A 73 0.38 5.83 -7.89
N SER A 74 0.31 4.71 -7.16
CA SER A 74 1.14 3.53 -7.43
C SER A 74 0.81 2.92 -8.79
N THR A 75 -0.46 2.93 -9.19
CA THR A 75 -0.92 2.33 -10.46
C THR A 75 -0.71 3.18 -11.69
N MET A 76 -0.68 4.51 -11.55
CA MET A 76 -0.38 5.44 -12.64
C MET A 76 1.11 5.50 -13.01
N GLY A 77 1.92 4.65 -12.37
CA GLY A 77 3.32 4.44 -12.76
C GLY A 77 4.20 5.64 -12.43
N HIS A 78 4.08 6.22 -11.23
CA HIS A 78 5.08 7.17 -10.75
C HIS A 78 6.45 6.49 -10.76
N ASN A 79 7.24 6.82 -11.79
CA ASN A 79 8.64 6.53 -11.85
C ASN A 79 9.28 7.03 -10.55
N MET A 80 9.85 6.11 -9.77
CA MET A 80 10.89 6.38 -8.78
C MET A 80 12.15 6.88 -9.50
N ALA A 81 12.06 8.01 -10.20
CA ALA A 81 13.16 8.67 -10.89
C ALA A 81 13.21 10.12 -10.41
N GLY A 82 14.19 10.39 -9.53
CA GLY A 82 14.55 11.74 -9.12
C GLY A 82 14.31 12.05 -7.64
N ARG A 83 15.15 11.46 -6.76
CA ARG A 83 15.76 12.06 -5.55
C ARG A 83 16.33 10.98 -4.63
N VAL A 84 17.39 10.30 -5.05
CA VAL A 84 18.41 9.74 -4.13
C VAL A 84 19.78 9.84 -4.80
N ALA A 85 20.39 11.01 -4.68
CA ALA A 85 21.82 11.27 -4.78
C ALA A 85 21.99 12.58 -3.99
N SER A 86 22.59 12.60 -2.82
CA SER A 86 24.05 12.52 -2.61
C SER A 86 24.34 12.20 -1.14
N ASP A 87 25.61 11.89 -0.85
CA ASP A 87 26.23 11.76 0.47
C ASP A 87 26.36 10.35 1.06
N MET A 88 27.13 9.50 0.37
CA MET A 88 28.00 8.53 1.04
C MET A 88 29.29 8.31 0.24
N ALA A 89 30.21 9.27 0.29
CA ALA A 89 31.63 9.04 0.00
C ALA A 89 32.49 10.17 0.56
N ARG A 90 33.05 9.97 1.76
CA ARG A 90 34.42 10.40 2.16
C ARG A 90 34.73 9.88 3.57
N SER A 91 35.30 8.69 3.60
CA SER A 91 36.24 8.31 4.65
C SER A 91 37.54 9.09 4.45
N ALA A 92 38.04 9.74 5.50
CA ALA A 92 39.47 9.86 5.76
C ALA A 92 39.69 10.19 7.24
N MET A 93 40.35 9.23 7.93
CA MET A 93 41.42 9.34 8.94
C MET A 93 41.10 10.20 10.20
N THR A 94 41.33 9.73 11.43
CA THR A 94 42.59 9.25 12.02
C THR A 94 42.28 8.64 13.38
N GLY A 95 43.04 7.62 13.78
CA GLY A 95 43.57 7.58 15.14
C GLY A 95 43.01 6.54 16.12
N VAL A 96 43.97 5.76 16.61
CA VAL A 96 44.10 5.23 17.98
C VAL A 96 43.53 3.83 18.26
N GLN A 97 44.48 2.88 18.21
CA GLN A 97 44.64 1.72 19.07
C GLN A 97 43.98 1.84 20.45
N GLN A 98 43.12 0.88 20.80
CA GLN A 98 43.36 0.10 22.01
C GLN A 98 42.59 -1.23 22.02
N GLN A 99 43.21 -2.16 22.70
CA GLN A 99 43.11 -3.60 22.58
C GLN A 99 42.30 -4.12 23.76
N VAL A 100 41.13 -4.71 23.50
CA VAL A 100 40.44 -5.58 24.47
C VAL A 100 39.89 -6.80 23.75
N ASN A 101 40.41 -7.96 24.14
CA ASN A 101 39.96 -9.29 23.76
C ASN A 101 38.50 -9.53 24.20
N SER A 102 37.55 -9.27 23.31
CA SER A 102 36.29 -10.02 23.28
C SER A 102 36.07 -10.50 21.85
N ASN A 103 36.08 -11.82 21.66
CA ASN A 103 35.84 -12.45 20.36
C ASN A 103 34.33 -12.61 20.07
N THR A 104 33.50 -11.97 20.89
CA THR A 104 32.04 -11.95 20.82
C THR A 104 31.57 -10.66 20.18
N LEU A 105 30.63 -10.76 19.24
CA LEU A 105 30.04 -9.60 18.56
C LEU A 105 29.22 -8.78 19.57
N SER A 106 29.45 -7.47 19.63
CA SER A 106 28.59 -6.54 20.36
C SER A 106 27.16 -6.57 19.80
N SER A 107 26.14 -6.22 20.59
CA SER A 107 24.74 -6.21 20.12
C SER A 107 24.55 -5.36 18.87
N ARG A 108 25.33 -4.28 18.74
CA ARG A 108 25.32 -3.41 17.58
C ARG A 108 25.99 -4.06 16.36
N GLU A 109 27.13 -4.73 16.54
CA GLU A 109 27.73 -5.54 15.48
C GLU A 109 26.79 -6.67 15.04
N GLN A 110 26.07 -7.32 15.96
CA GLN A 110 25.06 -8.32 15.64
C GLN A 110 23.92 -7.73 14.81
N ASN A 111 23.38 -6.57 15.21
CA ASN A 111 22.32 -5.90 14.45
C ASN A 111 22.77 -5.54 13.02
N THR A 112 23.98 -5.00 12.87
CA THR A 112 24.56 -4.74 11.55
C THR A 112 24.74 -6.04 10.77
N ALA A 113 25.23 -7.11 11.41
CA ALA A 113 25.40 -8.41 10.79
C ALA A 113 24.10 -9.01 10.26
N VAL A 114 23.01 -8.87 11.02
CA VAL A 114 21.67 -9.31 10.62
C VAL A 114 21.20 -8.53 9.39
N VAL A 115 21.41 -7.21 9.35
CA VAL A 115 21.07 -6.39 8.18
C VAL A 115 21.85 -6.81 6.94
N GLU A 116 23.16 -7.03 7.08
CA GLU A 116 24.00 -7.46 5.96
C GLU A 116 23.69 -8.90 5.52
N ALA A 117 23.41 -9.81 6.46
CA ALA A 117 22.92 -11.16 6.15
C ALA A 117 21.61 -11.09 5.36
N PHE A 118 20.67 -10.23 5.79
CA PHE A 118 19.40 -10.05 5.08
C PHE A 118 19.60 -9.52 3.65
N ARG A 119 20.54 -8.60 3.43
CA ARG A 119 20.85 -8.10 2.08
C ARG A 119 21.23 -9.21 1.11
N THR A 120 21.89 -10.28 1.58
CA THR A 120 22.23 -11.44 0.73
C THR A 120 21.02 -12.21 0.22
N VAL A 121 19.91 -12.18 0.97
CA VAL A 121 18.65 -12.87 0.65
C VAL A 121 17.52 -11.91 0.28
N GLN A 122 17.80 -10.61 0.17
CA GLN A 122 16.81 -9.55 -0.05
C GLN A 122 15.97 -9.79 -1.31
N GLY A 123 16.54 -10.40 -2.36
CA GLY A 123 15.79 -10.73 -3.58
C GLY A 123 14.59 -11.66 -3.37
N GLN A 124 14.53 -12.38 -2.25
CA GLN A 124 13.41 -13.25 -1.89
C GLN A 124 12.33 -12.54 -1.06
N PHE A 125 12.55 -11.27 -0.71
CA PHE A 125 11.65 -10.47 0.10
C PHE A 125 11.26 -9.18 -0.63
N VAL A 126 9.99 -8.79 -0.48
CA VAL A 126 9.47 -7.52 -0.95
C VAL A 126 9.05 -6.70 0.25
N TRP A 127 9.34 -5.40 0.20
CA TRP A 127 8.90 -4.48 1.24
C TRP A 127 7.39 -4.22 1.09
N ASP A 128 6.61 -4.60 2.09
CA ASP A 128 5.21 -4.23 2.22
C ASP A 128 5.13 -2.87 2.92
N ALA A 129 4.84 -1.83 2.13
CA ALA A 129 4.74 -0.46 2.63
C ALA A 129 3.55 -0.23 3.58
N GLN A 130 2.49 -1.04 3.47
CA GLN A 130 1.31 -0.91 4.33
C GLN A 130 1.58 -1.47 5.72
N ARG A 131 2.21 -2.65 5.77
CA ARG A 131 2.56 -3.31 7.03
C ARG A 131 3.89 -2.83 7.62
N ASN A 132 4.62 -2.00 6.87
CA ASN A 132 5.95 -1.51 7.23
C ASN A 132 6.90 -2.68 7.60
N THR A 133 6.80 -3.78 6.86
CA THR A 133 7.56 -5.03 7.09
C THR A 133 7.98 -5.68 5.79
N TRP A 134 8.98 -6.56 5.84
CA TRP A 134 9.39 -7.37 4.70
C TRP A 134 8.54 -8.65 4.64
N ILE A 135 8.03 -9.00 3.46
CA ILE A 135 7.29 -10.25 3.23
C ILE A 135 7.99 -11.07 2.15
N SER A 136 7.91 -12.39 2.22
CA SER A 136 8.47 -13.25 1.16
C SER A 136 7.75 -12.96 -0.16
N GLN A 137 8.48 -12.98 -1.27
CA GLN A 137 7.93 -12.72 -2.59
C GLN A 137 6.79 -13.68 -2.96
N SER A 138 6.86 -14.94 -2.50
CA SER A 138 5.80 -15.94 -2.68
C SER A 138 4.53 -15.62 -1.87
N ALA A 139 4.66 -15.03 -0.67
CA ALA A 139 3.52 -14.58 0.15
C ALA A 139 2.79 -13.38 -0.45
N MET A 140 3.44 -12.61 -1.33
CA MET A 140 2.90 -11.35 -1.84
C MET A 140 1.52 -11.54 -2.47
N GLY A 141 1.34 -12.59 -3.28
CA GLY A 141 0.05 -12.87 -3.93
C GLY A 141 -1.07 -13.23 -2.95
N GLU A 142 -0.73 -13.89 -1.83
CA GLU A 142 -1.68 -14.28 -0.77
C GLU A 142 -1.98 -13.13 0.20
N ALA A 143 -1.00 -12.25 0.42
CA ALA A 143 -1.11 -11.09 1.28
C ALA A 143 -1.96 -9.97 0.64
N MET A 144 -1.98 -9.90 -0.69
CA MET A 144 -2.74 -8.90 -1.43
C MET A 144 -4.24 -9.16 -1.40
N SER A 145 -5.00 -8.08 -1.23
CA SER A 145 -6.44 -8.04 -1.49
C SER A 145 -6.73 -8.25 -2.99
N ASP A 146 -7.96 -8.61 -3.34
CA ASP A 146 -8.38 -8.70 -4.74
C ASP A 146 -8.21 -7.36 -5.48
N PHE A 147 -8.46 -6.27 -4.78
CA PHE A 147 -8.23 -4.91 -5.27
C PHE A 147 -6.78 -4.71 -5.70
N GLU A 148 -5.83 -4.99 -4.82
CA GLU A 148 -4.41 -4.82 -5.12
C GLU A 148 -3.94 -5.78 -6.23
N ARG A 149 -4.46 -7.01 -6.25
CA ARG A 149 -4.18 -7.97 -7.32
C ARG A 149 -4.65 -7.47 -8.68
N MET A 150 -5.85 -6.88 -8.76
CA MET A 150 -6.36 -6.30 -10.00
C MET A 150 -5.45 -5.18 -10.50
N LEU A 151 -5.03 -4.29 -9.60
CA LEU A 151 -4.17 -3.15 -9.93
C LEU A 151 -2.76 -3.58 -10.36
N ALA A 152 -2.17 -4.56 -9.67
CA ALA A 152 -0.84 -5.07 -10.03
C ALA A 152 -0.84 -5.88 -11.33
N ALA A 153 -1.94 -6.57 -11.65
CA ALA A 153 -2.05 -7.34 -12.88
C ALA A 153 -2.12 -6.45 -14.14
N ALA A 154 -2.64 -5.23 -14.01
CA ALA A 154 -2.84 -4.32 -15.13
C ALA A 154 -2.65 -2.85 -14.71
N PRO A 155 -1.40 -2.39 -14.52
CA PRO A 155 -1.11 -1.00 -14.20
C PRO A 155 -1.54 -0.06 -15.34
N ILE A 156 -1.95 1.16 -15.00
CA ILE A 156 -2.45 2.16 -15.95
C ILE A 156 -1.25 2.94 -16.51
N ALA A 157 -0.49 2.29 -17.40
CA ALA A 157 0.74 2.87 -17.95
C ALA A 157 0.50 3.84 -19.10
N HIS A 158 -0.54 3.63 -19.90
CA HIS A 158 -0.77 4.41 -21.12
C HIS A 158 -1.24 5.83 -20.78
N PRO A 159 -0.64 6.90 -21.36
CA PRO A 159 -0.98 8.29 -21.03
C PRO A 159 -2.47 8.63 -21.19
N TYR A 160 -3.10 8.11 -22.24
CA TYR A 160 -4.54 8.32 -22.47
C TYR A 160 -5.40 7.73 -21.35
N ASP A 161 -5.08 6.51 -20.89
CA ASP A 161 -5.85 5.85 -19.84
C ASP A 161 -5.69 6.58 -18.50
N ARG A 162 -4.51 7.16 -18.24
CA ARG A 162 -4.28 8.01 -17.06
C ARG A 162 -5.11 9.29 -17.10
N GLN A 163 -5.26 9.91 -18.28
CA GLN A 163 -6.15 11.06 -18.46
C GLN A 163 -7.63 10.69 -18.27
N VAL A 164 -8.06 9.55 -18.82
CA VAL A 164 -9.42 9.02 -18.60
C VAL A 164 -9.64 8.76 -17.11
N MET A 165 -8.71 8.12 -16.43
CA MET A 165 -8.78 7.86 -14.99
C MET A 165 -8.89 9.15 -14.17
N ALA A 166 -8.03 10.15 -14.45
CA ALA A 166 -8.07 11.43 -13.75
C ALA A 166 -9.43 12.12 -13.91
N ARG A 167 -10.00 12.11 -15.12
CA ARG A 167 -11.35 12.64 -15.36
C ARG A 167 -12.43 11.84 -14.64
N MET A 168 -12.35 10.52 -14.62
CA MET A 168 -13.29 9.67 -13.88
C MET A 168 -13.32 10.05 -12.39
N LEU A 169 -12.14 10.25 -11.77
CA LEU A 169 -12.03 10.65 -10.36
C LEU A 169 -12.63 12.04 -10.11
N VAL A 170 -12.33 13.01 -10.97
CA VAL A 170 -12.86 14.38 -10.85
C VAL A 170 -14.38 14.42 -11.03
N GLU A 171 -14.92 13.65 -11.97
CA GLU A 171 -16.36 13.57 -12.21
C GLU A 171 -17.10 12.88 -11.04
N ILE A 172 -16.51 11.86 -10.42
CA ILE A 172 -17.06 11.22 -9.21
C ILE A 172 -17.08 12.21 -8.04
N ALA A 173 -15.94 12.86 -7.76
CA ALA A 173 -15.84 13.86 -6.70
C ALA A 173 -16.73 15.10 -6.93
N ARG A 174 -17.30 15.24 -8.13
CA ARG A 174 -18.27 16.29 -8.48
C ARG A 174 -19.69 15.77 -8.63
N GLY A 175 -20.00 14.58 -8.11
CA GLY A 175 -21.30 13.94 -8.27
C GLY A 175 -22.48 14.83 -7.84
N ASP A 176 -22.27 15.73 -6.87
CA ASP A 176 -23.25 16.70 -6.36
C ASP A 176 -23.27 18.05 -7.14
N GLY A 177 -22.44 18.17 -8.18
CA GLY A 177 -22.27 19.36 -9.01
C GLY A 177 -21.22 20.34 -8.49
N ARG A 178 -20.62 20.12 -7.31
CA ARG A 178 -19.57 20.96 -6.73
C ARG A 178 -18.36 20.10 -6.38
N LEU A 179 -17.21 20.76 -6.22
CA LEU A 179 -16.02 20.10 -5.69
C LEU A 179 -15.70 20.82 -4.39
N SER A 180 -15.71 20.10 -3.26
CA SER A 180 -15.33 20.70 -2.00
C SER A 180 -13.83 21.07 -2.01
N SER A 181 -13.41 21.98 -1.13
CA SER A 181 -12.00 22.34 -0.99
C SER A 181 -11.14 21.14 -0.55
N GLU A 182 -11.72 20.24 0.25
CA GLU A 182 -11.03 19.03 0.72
C GLU A 182 -10.81 18.04 -0.42
N GLU A 183 -11.84 17.75 -1.21
CA GLU A 183 -11.72 16.87 -2.39
C GLU A 183 -10.81 17.46 -3.45
N SER A 184 -10.86 18.78 -3.68
CA SER A 184 -9.96 19.45 -4.61
C SER A 184 -8.50 19.34 -4.16
N THR A 185 -8.25 19.48 -2.86
CA THR A 185 -6.89 19.34 -2.30
C THR A 185 -6.42 17.89 -2.47
N TRP A 186 -7.26 16.94 -2.10
CA TRP A 186 -6.97 15.52 -2.23
C TRP A 186 -6.71 15.10 -3.69
N LEU A 187 -7.56 15.53 -4.63
CA LEU A 187 -7.39 15.26 -6.06
C LEU A 187 -6.09 15.86 -6.60
N THR A 188 -5.67 17.02 -6.12
CA THR A 188 -4.40 17.65 -6.51
C THR A 188 -3.19 16.83 -6.03
N GLU A 189 -3.31 16.09 -4.93
CA GLU A 189 -2.27 15.17 -4.48
C GLU A 189 -2.21 13.88 -5.31
N VAL A 190 -3.31 13.49 -5.95
CA VAL A 190 -3.44 12.25 -6.71
C VAL A 190 -3.17 12.45 -8.19
N ILE A 191 -3.72 13.52 -8.76
CA ILE A 191 -3.61 13.88 -10.17
C ILE A 191 -2.35 14.70 -10.36
N THR A 192 -1.43 14.14 -11.14
CA THR A 192 -0.15 14.77 -11.42
C THR A 192 -0.30 15.94 -12.40
N ALA A 193 0.62 16.91 -12.30
CA ALA A 193 0.58 18.10 -13.14
C ALA A 193 0.63 17.80 -14.66
N ASP A 194 1.19 16.65 -15.09
CA ASP A 194 1.19 16.23 -16.50
C ASP A 194 -0.19 15.77 -17.01
N LEU A 195 -1.12 15.44 -16.11
CA LEU A 195 -2.51 15.11 -16.44
C LEU A 195 -3.40 16.37 -16.49
N GLY A 196 -2.88 17.50 -16.04
CA GLY A 196 -3.58 18.79 -15.98
C GLY A 196 -3.99 19.18 -14.57
N ASP A 197 -4.55 20.38 -14.44
CA ASP A 197 -5.07 20.90 -13.19
C ASP A 197 -6.50 20.39 -12.92
N VAL A 198 -6.84 20.17 -11.66
CA VAL A 198 -8.15 19.65 -11.22
C VAL A 198 -9.31 20.52 -11.72
N GLN A 199 -9.16 21.85 -11.69
CA GLN A 199 -10.20 22.77 -12.16
C GLN A 199 -10.35 22.70 -13.68
N THR A 200 -9.24 22.55 -14.40
CA THR A 200 -9.25 22.36 -15.85
C THR A 200 -9.96 21.06 -16.22
N LEU A 201 -9.69 19.97 -15.50
CA LEU A 201 -10.37 18.69 -15.70
C LEU A 201 -11.86 18.77 -15.36
N ALA A 202 -12.22 19.46 -14.29
CA ALA A 202 -13.61 19.69 -13.90
C ALA A 202 -14.38 20.55 -14.92
N ALA A 203 -13.73 21.52 -15.57
CA ALA A 203 -14.37 22.35 -16.58
C ALA A 203 -14.70 21.59 -17.89
N ARG A 204 -14.18 20.37 -18.08
CA ARG A 204 -14.44 19.58 -19.29
C ARG A 204 -15.87 19.01 -19.28
N PRO A 205 -16.46 18.77 -20.46
CA PRO A 205 -17.69 17.99 -20.56
C PRO A 205 -17.54 16.61 -19.91
N PRO A 206 -18.64 15.97 -19.47
CA PRO A 206 -18.60 14.61 -18.95
C PRO A 206 -17.99 13.62 -19.93
N LEU A 207 -17.29 12.60 -19.42
CA LEU A 207 -16.70 11.54 -20.23
C LEU A 207 -17.76 10.84 -21.06
N THR A 208 -17.54 10.75 -22.36
CA THR A 208 -18.43 10.05 -23.29
C THR A 208 -18.13 8.56 -23.34
N ALA A 209 -19.12 7.76 -23.77
CA ALA A 209 -18.92 6.32 -24.00
C ALA A 209 -17.83 6.04 -25.05
N ALA A 210 -17.65 6.93 -26.05
CA ALA A 210 -16.61 6.79 -27.07
C ALA A 210 -15.20 7.01 -26.50
N GLU A 211 -15.04 8.00 -25.61
CA GLU A 211 -13.75 8.23 -24.92
C GLU A 211 -13.40 7.06 -24.00
N LEU A 212 -14.36 6.57 -23.22
CA LEU A 212 -14.19 5.38 -22.38
C LEU A 212 -13.87 4.12 -23.21
N GLY A 213 -14.55 3.96 -24.35
CA GLY A 213 -14.32 2.84 -25.27
C GLY A 213 -12.95 2.88 -25.96
N SER A 214 -12.33 4.06 -26.03
CA SER A 214 -10.98 4.28 -26.58
C SER A 214 -9.86 3.97 -25.58
N ALA A 215 -10.18 3.74 -24.30
CA ALA A 215 -9.21 3.28 -23.31
C ALA A 215 -8.66 1.90 -23.71
N SER A 216 -7.42 1.61 -23.30
CA SER A 216 -6.72 0.36 -23.63
C SER A 216 -7.60 -0.86 -23.31
N ALA A 217 -7.61 -1.83 -24.22
CA ALA A 217 -8.41 -3.04 -24.05
C ALA A 217 -7.86 -3.95 -22.95
N GLY A 218 -8.70 -4.87 -22.47
CA GLY A 218 -8.30 -5.91 -21.51
C GLY A 218 -8.38 -5.48 -20.04
N ALA A 219 -7.46 -5.99 -19.23
CA ALA A 219 -7.53 -5.88 -17.77
C ALA A 219 -7.37 -4.44 -17.24
N VAL A 220 -6.76 -3.53 -17.99
CA VAL A 220 -6.61 -2.11 -17.61
C VAL A 220 -7.97 -1.45 -17.36
N ARG A 221 -9.02 -1.84 -18.11
CA ARG A 221 -10.38 -1.33 -17.90
C ARG A 221 -10.94 -1.69 -16.53
N LYS A 222 -10.57 -2.86 -15.98
CA LYS A 222 -10.93 -3.25 -14.61
C LYS A 222 -10.18 -2.40 -13.59
N SER A 223 -8.91 -2.07 -13.84
CA SER A 223 -8.12 -1.16 -13.00
C SER A 223 -8.73 0.25 -12.96
N LEU A 224 -9.19 0.77 -14.10
CA LEU A 224 -9.91 2.04 -14.16
C LEU A 224 -11.19 2.00 -13.32
N LEU A 225 -12.01 0.97 -13.52
CA LEU A 225 -13.29 0.85 -12.85
C LEU A 225 -13.15 0.58 -11.34
N VAL A 226 -12.20 -0.26 -10.92
CA VAL A 226 -12.00 -0.59 -9.50
C VAL A 226 -11.51 0.62 -8.69
N LEU A 227 -10.67 1.48 -9.28
CA LEU A 227 -10.26 2.74 -8.66
C LEU A 227 -11.40 3.75 -8.57
N ALA A 228 -12.24 3.83 -9.61
CA ALA A 228 -13.44 4.67 -9.59
C ALA A 228 -14.41 4.23 -8.49
N TRP A 229 -14.65 2.92 -8.35
CA TRP A 229 -15.43 2.38 -7.23
C TRP A 229 -14.80 2.69 -5.88
N ALA A 230 -13.48 2.54 -5.73
CA ALA A 230 -12.84 2.85 -4.46
C ALA A 230 -13.01 4.33 -4.09
N MET A 231 -12.90 5.25 -5.06
CA MET A 231 -13.14 6.68 -4.83
C MET A 231 -14.57 6.96 -4.38
N ALA A 232 -15.57 6.42 -5.09
CA ALA A 232 -16.99 6.62 -4.77
C ALA A 232 -17.46 5.95 -3.47
N LEU A 233 -16.59 5.21 -2.77
CA LEU A 233 -16.90 4.56 -1.49
C LEU A 233 -16.15 5.20 -0.32
N VAL A 234 -15.29 6.19 -0.58
CA VAL A 234 -14.42 6.81 0.43
C VAL A 234 -15.19 7.72 1.37
N ASP A 235 -16.24 8.38 0.88
CA ASP A 235 -17.12 9.23 1.68
C ASP A 235 -18.21 8.44 2.43
N GLU A 236 -18.19 7.12 2.29
CA GLU A 236 -19.09 6.15 2.92
C GLU A 236 -20.55 6.26 2.44
N GLU A 237 -20.94 7.26 1.66
CA GLU A 237 -22.32 7.46 1.23
C GLU A 237 -22.44 7.53 -0.29
N MET A 238 -22.62 6.37 -0.92
CA MET A 238 -22.70 6.30 -2.38
C MET A 238 -24.00 6.91 -2.90
N ALA A 239 -23.91 8.12 -3.43
CA ALA A 239 -25.02 8.89 -3.98
C ALA A 239 -25.54 8.25 -5.28
N ASP A 240 -26.83 8.45 -5.59
CA ASP A 240 -27.44 7.94 -6.82
C ASP A 240 -26.77 8.47 -8.10
N ALA A 241 -26.23 9.71 -8.03
CA ALA A 241 -25.45 10.31 -9.10
C ALA A 241 -24.17 9.51 -9.38
N GLU A 242 -23.44 9.11 -8.33
CA GLU A 242 -22.22 8.31 -8.46
C GLU A 242 -22.52 6.90 -8.97
N ARG A 243 -23.60 6.27 -8.50
CA ARG A 243 -24.07 4.98 -9.03
C ARG A 243 -24.34 5.06 -10.52
N THR A 244 -24.99 6.14 -10.95
CA THR A 244 -25.29 6.40 -12.36
C THR A 244 -24.01 6.59 -13.17
N LEU A 245 -23.04 7.35 -12.64
CA LEU A 245 -21.72 7.54 -13.25
C LEU A 245 -20.93 6.22 -13.36
N LEU A 246 -20.86 5.41 -12.31
CA LEU A 246 -20.19 4.10 -12.33
C LEU A 246 -20.87 3.13 -13.32
N GLY A 247 -22.21 3.18 -13.42
CA GLY A 247 -22.97 2.47 -14.44
C GLY A 247 -22.66 2.95 -15.86
N HIS A 248 -22.44 4.24 -16.05
CA HIS A 248 -22.00 4.82 -17.32
C HIS A 248 -20.56 4.39 -17.67
N TYR A 249 -19.63 4.46 -16.71
CA TYR A 249 -18.24 4.05 -16.91
C TYR A 249 -18.13 2.57 -17.25
N SER A 250 -18.82 1.68 -16.53
CA SER A 250 -18.78 0.25 -16.81
C SER A 250 -19.27 -0.08 -18.23
N ARG A 251 -20.36 0.56 -18.69
CA ARG A 251 -20.86 0.42 -20.06
C ARG A 251 -19.90 1.00 -21.09
N GLY A 252 -19.36 2.20 -20.86
CA GLY A 252 -18.41 2.85 -21.78
C GLY A 252 -17.10 2.07 -21.92
N LEU A 253 -16.61 1.49 -20.83
CA LEU A 253 -15.46 0.58 -20.82
C LEU A 253 -15.78 -0.79 -21.42
N GLY A 254 -17.04 -1.11 -21.71
CA GLY A 254 -17.45 -2.39 -22.29
C GLY A 254 -17.18 -3.59 -21.37
N LEU A 255 -17.29 -3.40 -20.05
CA LEU A 255 -17.07 -4.48 -19.08
C LEU A 255 -18.34 -5.33 -18.90
N PRO A 256 -18.24 -6.68 -18.89
CA PRO A 256 -19.38 -7.53 -18.62
C PRO A 256 -19.81 -7.39 -17.15
N HIS A 257 -21.09 -7.64 -16.86
CA HIS A 257 -21.67 -7.52 -15.50
C HIS A 257 -20.85 -8.24 -14.42
N ARG A 258 -20.35 -9.45 -14.72
CA ARG A 258 -19.47 -10.20 -13.82
C ARG A 258 -18.23 -9.41 -13.39
N ASP A 259 -17.61 -8.70 -14.31
CA ASP A 259 -16.39 -7.93 -14.03
C ASP A 259 -16.72 -6.65 -13.26
N VAL A 260 -17.85 -6.01 -13.56
CA VAL A 260 -18.35 -4.85 -12.80
C VAL A 260 -18.60 -5.23 -11.34
N GLU A 261 -19.26 -6.36 -11.10
CA GLU A 261 -19.50 -6.91 -9.78
C GLU A 261 -18.19 -7.26 -9.04
N ALA A 262 -17.22 -7.84 -9.76
CA ALA A 262 -15.91 -8.14 -9.19
C ALA A 262 -15.16 -6.86 -8.78
N CYS A 263 -15.17 -5.81 -9.61
CA CYS A 263 -14.59 -4.52 -9.27
C CYS A 263 -15.26 -3.91 -8.04
N ARG A 264 -16.60 -3.88 -8.00
CA ARG A 264 -17.35 -3.37 -6.84
C ARG A 264 -16.95 -4.10 -5.56
N LYS A 265 -17.00 -5.44 -5.55
CA LYS A 265 -16.67 -6.26 -4.38
C LYS A 265 -15.22 -6.07 -3.93
N ALA A 266 -14.29 -5.98 -4.88
CA ALA A 266 -12.89 -5.73 -4.58
C ALA A 266 -12.69 -4.37 -3.90
N SER A 267 -13.33 -3.30 -4.40
CA SER A 267 -13.25 -1.97 -3.81
C SER A 267 -13.89 -1.90 -2.43
N GLN A 268 -15.09 -2.46 -2.25
CA GLN A 268 -15.75 -2.50 -0.94
C GLN A 268 -14.89 -3.25 0.10
N THR A 269 -14.33 -4.40 -0.29
CA THR A 269 -13.43 -5.19 0.57
C THR A 269 -12.17 -4.39 0.93
N TYR A 270 -11.60 -3.66 -0.03
CA TYR A 270 -10.43 -2.83 0.21
C TYR A 270 -10.70 -1.70 1.19
N ILE A 271 -11.82 -0.98 1.05
CA ILE A 271 -12.22 0.06 2.01
C ILE A 271 -12.37 -0.52 3.42
N LEU A 272 -13.01 -1.69 3.53
CA LEU A 272 -13.17 -2.39 4.81
C LEU A 272 -11.80 -2.84 5.39
N ASP A 273 -10.90 -3.34 4.56
CA ASP A 273 -9.53 -3.71 4.93
C ASP A 273 -8.76 -2.52 5.52
N GLN A 274 -8.85 -1.35 4.88
CA GLN A 274 -8.20 -0.14 5.35
C GLN A 274 -8.82 0.38 6.66
N ALA A 275 -10.13 0.22 6.85
CA ALA A 275 -10.80 0.55 8.10
C ALA A 275 -10.34 -0.38 9.24
N MET A 276 -10.34 -1.70 9.00
CA MET A 276 -9.87 -2.70 9.97
C MET A 276 -8.42 -2.46 10.39
N ASP A 277 -7.54 -2.19 9.44
CA ASP A 277 -6.13 -1.92 9.73
C ASP A 277 -5.97 -0.80 10.75
N ARG A 278 -6.83 0.21 10.72
CA ARG A 278 -6.74 1.34 11.65
C ARG A 278 -7.42 1.08 12.97
N MET A 279 -8.59 0.44 12.92
CA MET A 279 -9.38 0.15 14.11
C MET A 279 -8.68 -0.90 14.99
N PHE A 280 -8.02 -1.89 14.39
CA PHE A 280 -7.39 -3.01 15.10
C PHE A 280 -5.94 -2.77 15.51
N THR A 281 -5.25 -1.75 14.96
CA THR A 281 -3.85 -1.43 15.32
C THR A 281 -3.62 -1.16 16.83
N TRP A 282 -4.66 -0.81 17.60
CA TRP A 282 -4.54 -0.46 19.02
C TRP A 282 -5.28 -1.41 19.97
N GLY A 283 -5.49 -2.67 19.58
CA GLY A 283 -6.18 -3.67 20.42
C GLY A 283 -7.70 -3.58 20.41
N GLY A 284 -8.28 -2.82 19.47
CA GLY A 284 -9.72 -2.58 19.32
C GLY A 284 -10.46 -3.73 18.65
N HIS A 285 -10.41 -4.94 19.20
CA HIS A 285 -11.34 -6.03 18.82
C HIS A 285 -12.62 -6.02 19.66
N ASP A 286 -12.95 -4.88 20.28
CA ASP A 286 -14.15 -4.75 21.08
C ASP A 286 -15.42 -4.72 20.21
N GLU A 287 -16.55 -4.97 20.86
CA GLU A 287 -17.86 -4.98 20.22
C GLU A 287 -18.18 -3.65 19.53
N TYR A 288 -17.68 -2.54 20.08
CA TYR A 288 -17.85 -1.21 19.52
C TYR A 288 -17.14 -1.03 18.17
N ALA A 289 -15.87 -1.45 18.06
CA ALA A 289 -15.14 -1.41 16.80
C ALA A 289 -15.82 -2.28 15.73
N ARG A 290 -16.34 -3.46 16.09
CA ARG A 290 -17.10 -4.30 15.16
C ARG A 290 -18.42 -3.67 14.72
N ALA A 291 -19.16 -3.05 15.65
CA ALA A 291 -20.40 -2.35 15.31
C ALA A 291 -20.13 -1.20 14.33
N GLN A 292 -19.06 -0.42 14.55
CA GLN A 292 -18.63 0.61 13.60
C GLN A 292 -18.23 0.04 12.23
N LEU A 293 -17.50 -1.08 12.21
CA LEU A 293 -17.07 -1.75 10.98
C LEU A 293 -18.27 -2.23 10.15
N TYR A 294 -19.28 -2.85 10.78
CA TYR A 294 -20.47 -3.30 10.08
C TYR A 294 -21.39 -2.16 9.69
N GLY A 295 -21.44 -1.08 10.48
CA GLY A 295 -22.11 0.16 10.07
C GLY A 295 -21.47 0.77 8.83
N LEU A 296 -20.14 0.76 8.73
CA LEU A 296 -19.43 1.16 7.50
C LEU A 296 -19.79 0.23 6.33
N ALA A 297 -19.76 -1.09 6.55
CA ALA A 297 -20.10 -2.08 5.52
C ALA A 297 -21.50 -1.83 4.93
N GLU A 298 -22.50 -1.59 5.77
CA GLU A 298 -23.86 -1.27 5.34
C GLU A 298 -23.90 0.00 4.49
N ARG A 299 -23.24 1.08 4.94
CA ARG A 299 -23.17 2.36 4.23
C ARG A 299 -22.54 2.23 2.83
N ILE A 300 -21.48 1.45 2.70
CA ILE A 300 -20.85 1.15 1.39
C ILE A 300 -21.60 0.08 0.58
N GLY A 301 -22.77 -0.38 1.03
CA GLY A 301 -23.60 -1.36 0.33
C GLY A 301 -23.06 -2.79 0.35
N MET A 302 -22.27 -3.15 1.36
CA MET A 302 -21.80 -4.51 1.61
C MET A 302 -22.69 -5.19 2.66
N PRO A 303 -23.36 -6.31 2.34
CA PRO A 303 -24.13 -7.07 3.33
C PRO A 303 -23.28 -7.50 4.53
N VAL A 304 -23.86 -7.51 5.73
CA VAL A 304 -23.15 -7.87 6.98
C VAL A 304 -22.45 -9.22 6.89
N GLN A 305 -23.07 -10.22 6.26
CA GLN A 305 -22.45 -11.54 6.05
C GLN A 305 -21.17 -11.44 5.21
N GLU A 306 -21.18 -10.65 4.12
CA GLU A 306 -19.99 -10.44 3.28
C GLU A 306 -18.90 -9.67 4.06
N ALA A 307 -19.30 -8.74 4.92
CA ALA A 307 -18.38 -8.00 5.79
C ALA A 307 -17.70 -8.89 6.83
N GLN A 308 -18.43 -9.83 7.45
CA GLN A 308 -17.88 -10.83 8.36
C GLN A 308 -16.89 -11.75 7.66
N GLU A 309 -17.19 -12.18 6.44
CA GLU A 309 -16.25 -12.96 5.64
C GLU A 309 -15.00 -12.16 5.27
N ALA A 310 -15.15 -10.89 4.93
CA ALA A 310 -14.05 -9.97 4.67
C ALA A 310 -13.17 -9.77 5.91
N GLU A 311 -13.78 -9.58 7.09
CA GLU A 311 -13.07 -9.53 8.38
C GLU A 311 -12.29 -10.83 8.63
N ALA A 312 -12.93 -12.00 8.45
CA ALA A 312 -12.27 -13.28 8.65
C ALA A 312 -11.12 -13.50 7.65
N ARG A 313 -11.23 -13.01 6.41
CA ARG A 313 -10.13 -13.03 5.42
C ARG A 313 -9.01 -12.07 5.82
N HIS A 314 -9.35 -10.87 6.27
CA HIS A 314 -8.39 -9.87 6.74
C HIS A 314 -7.57 -10.36 7.93
N LEU A 315 -8.26 -10.86 8.97
CA LEU A 315 -7.60 -11.43 10.14
C LEU A 315 -6.69 -12.60 9.74
N ARG A 316 -7.14 -13.48 8.84
CA ARG A 316 -6.27 -14.55 8.30
C ARG A 316 -5.03 -14.02 7.58
N ARG A 317 -5.13 -12.91 6.86
CA ARG A 317 -3.98 -12.26 6.20
C ARG A 317 -3.03 -11.57 7.18
N LYS A 318 -3.49 -11.20 8.37
CA LYS A 318 -2.71 -10.50 9.42
C LYS A 318 -2.18 -11.43 10.51
N SER A 319 -2.86 -12.55 10.77
CA SER A 319 -2.49 -13.54 11.80
C SER A 319 -1.51 -14.59 11.32
N ARG A 320 -1.40 -14.76 10.01
CA ARG A 320 -0.36 -15.58 9.37
C ARG A 320 0.85 -14.73 9.18
#